data_AF-A0A2M7CQR8-F1
#
_entry.id   AF-A0A2M7CQR8-F1
#
_cell.length_a   1.000
_cell.length_b   1.000
_cell.length_c   1.000
_cell.angle_alpha   90.00
_cell.angle_beta   90.00
_cell.angle_gamma   90.00
#
_symmetry.space_group_name_H-M   'P 1'
#
loop_
_entity.id
_entity.type
_entity.pdbx_description
1 polymer ?
#
loop_
_entity_poly.entity_id
_entity_poly.type
_entity_poly.pdbx_seq_one_letter_code
_entity_poly.pdbx_strand_id
1 'polypeptide(L)' 'GIVLTGGGALLCDLDRLISAETGLAVHVADDPLTCVARGGGRALELIDQHGNEFFSPE' A
#
# COMPACT_ATOMS: atom_id res chain seq x y z
N GLY A 1 -2.54 -2.22 -12.42
CA GLY A 1 -1.88 -3.34 -11.72
C GLY A 1 -2.26 -3.29 -10.25
N ILE A 2 -2.05 -4.39 -9.53
CA ILE A 2 -2.30 -4.53 -8.09
C ILE A 2 -0.94 -4.59 -7.39
N VAL A 3 -0.81 -3.90 -6.25
CA VAL A 3 0.36 -4.04 -5.37
C VAL A 3 -0.10 -4.68 -4.06
N LEU A 4 0.49 -5.81 -3.68
CA LEU A 4 0.21 -6.49 -2.42
C LEU A 4 1.12 -5.98 -1.32
N THR A 5 0.53 -5.79 -0.14
CA THR A 5 1.19 -5.32 1.07
C THR A 5 0.66 -6.08 2.29
N GLY A 6 1.31 -5.92 3.44
CA GLY A 6 0.99 -6.60 4.69
C GLY A 6 1.55 -8.02 4.75
N GLY A 7 1.41 -8.67 5.92
CA GLY A 7 1.91 -10.03 6.11
C GLY A 7 1.22 -11.07 5.21
N GLY A 8 -0.05 -10.84 4.84
CA GLY A 8 -0.77 -11.70 3.92
C GLY A 8 -0.15 -11.77 2.52
N ALA A 9 0.54 -10.71 2.09
CA ALA A 9 1.21 -10.68 0.79
C ALA A 9 2.37 -11.68 0.67
N LEU A 10 2.87 -12.22 1.80
CA LEU A 10 3.96 -13.19 1.85
C LEU A 10 3.46 -14.65 1.79
N LEU A 11 2.15 -14.87 1.71
CA LEU A 11 1.60 -16.20 1.46
C LEU A 11 2.07 -16.69 0.09
N CYS A 12 2.52 -17.95 0.05
CA CYS A 12 3.06 -18.58 -1.15
C CYS A 12 2.10 -18.41 -2.33
N ASP A 13 2.60 -17.85 -3.43
CA ASP A 13 1.89 -17.68 -4.71
C ASP A 13 0.59 -16.86 -4.65
N LEU A 14 0.35 -16.05 -3.61
CA LEU A 14 -0.86 -15.23 -3.52
C LEU A 14 -0.94 -14.19 -4.67
N ASP A 15 0.19 -13.59 -5.03
CA ASP A 15 0.33 -12.69 -6.17
C ASP A 15 -0.07 -13.35 -7.48
N ARG A 16 0.36 -14.59 -7.70
CA ARG A 16 0.01 -15.39 -8.88
C ARG A 16 -1.47 -15.73 -8.93
N LEU A 17 -2.06 -16.14 -7.79
CA LEU A 17 -3.49 -16.42 -7.70
C LEU A 17 -4.31 -15.19 -8.07
N ILE A 18 -4.02 -14.03 -7.46
CA ILE A 18 -4.76 -12.80 -7.75
C ILE A 18 -4.55 -12.37 -9.21
N SER A 19 -3.34 -12.56 -9.76
CA SER A 19 -3.07 -12.24 -11.16
C SER A 19 -3.89 -13.11 -12.12
N ALA A 20 -3.99 -14.42 -11.85
CA ALA A 20 -4.77 -15.36 -12.65
C ALA A 20 -6.28 -15.04 -12.63
N GLU A 21 -6.83 -14.72 -11.46
CA GLU A 21 -8.27 -14.43 -11.30
C GLU A 21 -8.67 -13.06 -11.86
N THR A 22 -7.79 -12.06 -11.74
CA THR A 22 -8.10 -10.68 -12.15
C THR A 22 -7.66 -10.33 -13.56
N GLY A 23 -6.73 -11.10 -14.15
CA GLY A 23 -6.06 -10.76 -15.41
C GLY A 23 -5.17 -9.52 -15.34
N LEU A 24 -4.91 -8.99 -14.13
CA LEU A 24 -4.08 -7.80 -13.91
C LEU A 24 -2.66 -8.22 -13.48
N ALA A 25 -1.68 -7.37 -13.82
CA ALA A 25 -0.33 -7.49 -13.26
C ALA A 25 -0.37 -7.25 -11.74
N VAL A 26 0.22 -8.17 -10.97
CA VAL A 26 0.28 -8.13 -9.51
C VAL A 26 1.74 -8.13 -9.06
N HIS A 27 2.10 -7.24 -8.13
CA HIS A 27 3.44 -7.14 -7.57
C HIS A 27 3.38 -7.10 -6.04
N VAL A 28 4.30 -7.79 -5.36
CA VAL A 28 4.48 -7.65 -3.91
C VAL A 28 5.38 -6.44 -3.65
N ALA A 29 5.04 -5.60 -2.68
CA ALA A 29 5.88 -4.48 -2.27
C ALA A 29 7.23 -4.97 -1.70
N ASP A 30 8.31 -4.17 -1.83
CA ASP A 30 9.65 -4.55 -1.37
C ASP A 30 9.73 -4.83 0.15
N ASP A 31 8.98 -4.07 0.95
CA ASP A 31 8.85 -4.27 2.40
C ASP A 31 7.37 -4.22 2.81
N PRO A 32 6.62 -5.31 2.55
CA PRO A 32 5.17 -5.30 2.68
C PRO A 32 4.73 -5.22 4.14
N LEU A 33 5.58 -5.63 5.10
CA LEU A 33 5.24 -5.63 6.51
C LEU A 33 5.19 -4.22 7.11
N THR A 34 6.00 -3.29 6.60
CA THR A 34 6.11 -1.94 7.17
C THR A 34 5.34 -0.88 6.39
N CYS A 35 4.82 -1.20 5.20
CA CYS A 35 4.09 -0.27 4.33
C CYS A 35 3.02 0.55 5.05
N VAL A 36 2.23 -0.06 5.95
CA VAL A 36 1.18 0.65 6.71
C VAL A 36 1.80 1.67 7.66
N ALA A 37 2.79 1.27 8.46
CA ALA A 37 3.45 2.17 9.42
C ALA A 37 4.18 3.31 8.71
N ARG A 38 4.89 3.02 7.61
CA ARG A 38 5.60 4.02 6.80
C ARG A 38 4.64 4.98 6.11
N GLY A 39 3.54 4.47 5.57
CA GLY A 39 2.49 5.29 4.97
C GLY A 39 1.84 6.23 5.99
N GLY A 40 1.53 5.71 7.18
CA GLY A 40 1.04 6.51 8.30
C GLY A 40 2.01 7.60 8.74
N GLY A 41 3.31 7.28 8.87
CA GLY A 41 4.35 8.27 9.19
C GLY A 41 4.42 9.40 8.15
N ARG A 42 4.42 9.04 6.86
CA ARG A 42 4.38 10.04 5.77
C ARG A 42 3.12 10.90 5.80
N ALA A 43 1.96 10.32 6.11
CA ALA A 43 0.74 11.09 6.25
C ALA A 43 0.82 12.11 7.39
N LEU A 44 1.40 11.72 8.54
CA LEU A 44 1.64 12.64 9.66
C LEU A 44 2.60 13.77 9.28
N GLU A 45 3.69 13.47 8.56
CA GLU A 45 4.63 14.49 8.04
C GLU A 45 3.93 15.48 7.10
N LEU A 46 3.05 15.00 6.22
CA LEU A 46 2.29 15.86 5.31
C LEU A 46 1.31 16.77 6.04
N ILE A 47 0.65 16.27 7.08
CA ILE A 47 -0.25 17.05 7.94
C ILE A 47 0.53 18.13 8.70
N ASP A 48 1.72 17.81 9.19
CA ASP A 48 2.60 18.78 9.86
C ASP A 48 3.02 19.91 8.90
N GLN A 49 3.31 19.57 7.63
CA GLN A 49 3.72 20.53 6.60
C GLN A 49 2.59 21.44 6.09
N HIS A 50 1.37 20.91 5.92
CA HIS A 50 0.26 21.61 5.25
C HIS A 50 -0.89 21.97 6.20
N GLY A 51 -0.83 21.54 7.47
CA GLY A 51 -1.91 21.71 8.43
C GLY A 51 -3.21 21.02 7.99
N ASN A 52 -4.35 21.53 8.46
CA ASN A 52 -5.67 20.98 8.14
C ASN A 52 -6.06 21.13 6.65
N GLU A 53 -5.33 21.90 5.85
CA GLU A 53 -5.59 22.02 4.40
C GLU A 53 -5.48 20.68 3.68
N PHE A 54 -4.70 19.74 4.23
CA PHE A 54 -4.59 18.37 3.73
C PHE A 54 -5.93 17.61 3.70
N PHE A 55 -6.87 17.93 4.60
CA PHE A 55 -8.17 17.24 4.70
C PHE A 55 -9.32 18.04 4.08
N SER A 56 -9.06 19.25 3.58
CA SER A 56 -10.08 20.05 2.91
C SER A 56 -10.38 19.44 1.54
N PRO A 57 -11.63 19.08 1.24
CA PRO A 57 -12.00 18.75 -0.13
C PRO A 57 -11.84 20.01 -1.00
N GLU A 58 -11.33 19.85 -2.23
CA GLU A 58 -11.29 20.90 -3.25
C GLU A 58 -12.68 21.46 -3.57
#